data_AF-A0A917MXK7-F1
#
_entry.id   AF-A0A917MXK7-F1
#
_cell.length_a   1.000
_cell.length_b   1.000
_cell.length_c   1.000
_cell.angle_alpha   90.00
_cell.angle_beta   90.00
_cell.angle_gamma   90.00
#
_symmetry.space_group_name_H-M   'P 1'
#
loop_
_entity.id
_entity.type
_entity.pdbx_description
1 polymer ?
#
loop_
_entity_poly.entity_id
_entity_poly.type
_entity_poly.pdbx_seq_one_letter_code
_entity_poly.pdbx_strand_id
1 'polypeptide(L)'
;MSNSLWSNIWLGVKHNVNHVFRNRNPYKEVGFSVLQLKYIKHLPKHKEAQVSFLGKPFFVKNPREFIDVVREIFIDKQYLQQLPENAVVLDCGAHIGLSVLYTKTICPTARITAFEPDKYNFQLLSKNVAAQQLSHVVLENKAIWKEETTLQFEGGVDMGSHLMEGGGEAQFASSEAFTVKTARLRDVMISHAKIDFLKVDIEGAEYDVLKDIEDQLYRVDNFFLEYHGNFAEGHKLNEMLAIVTKNGFGYYIQEAGRVYATPFYRKGAKPVYDVQLNIYCFRP
;
A
#
# COMPACT_ATOMS: atom_id res chain seq x y z
N MET A 1 -15.23 14.19 49.31
CA MET A 1 -13.81 13.76 49.31
C MET A 1 -13.23 14.12 47.95
N SER A 2 -12.45 15.21 47.87
CA SER A 2 -11.90 15.71 46.61
C SER A 2 -10.68 14.88 46.22
N ASN A 3 -10.74 14.26 45.03
CA ASN A 3 -9.55 13.71 44.39
C ASN A 3 -8.67 14.89 43.99
N SER A 4 -7.50 15.01 44.62
CA SER A 4 -6.60 16.13 44.41
C SER A 4 -6.07 16.12 42.98
N LEU A 5 -5.89 17.31 42.39
CA LEU A 5 -5.27 17.47 41.07
C LEU A 5 -3.96 16.65 40.96
N TRP A 6 -3.24 16.54 42.07
CA TRP A 6 -2.02 15.76 42.23
C TRP A 6 -2.22 14.25 42.09
N SER A 7 -3.33 13.65 42.57
CA SER A 7 -3.59 12.22 42.36
C SER A 7 -3.88 11.90 40.90
N ASN A 8 -4.57 12.80 40.19
CA ASN A 8 -4.85 12.65 38.76
C ASN A 8 -3.61 12.87 37.90
N ILE A 9 -2.75 13.82 38.27
CA ILE A 9 -1.45 14.03 37.61
C ILE A 9 -0.54 12.82 37.85
N TRP A 10 -0.50 12.25 39.06
CA TRP A 10 0.34 11.09 39.34
C TRP A 10 -0.18 9.80 38.67
N LEU A 11 -1.50 9.63 38.57
CA LEU A 11 -2.13 8.58 37.76
C LEU A 11 -1.83 8.76 36.27
N GLY A 12 -1.94 10.00 35.74
CA GLY A 12 -1.59 10.32 34.36
C GLY A 12 -0.10 10.12 34.06
N VAL A 13 0.79 10.45 34.99
CA VAL A 13 2.23 10.18 34.90
C VAL A 13 2.50 8.68 35.01
N LYS A 14 1.84 7.91 35.88
CA LYS A 14 1.97 6.44 35.91
C LYS A 14 1.44 5.78 34.63
N HIS A 15 0.35 6.29 34.06
CA HIS A 15 -0.23 5.80 32.81
C HIS A 15 0.69 6.14 31.62
N ASN A 16 1.24 7.35 31.58
CA ASN A 16 2.22 7.77 30.58
C ASN A 16 3.57 7.09 30.77
N VAL A 17 4.02 6.83 32.00
CA VAL A 17 5.24 6.06 32.27
C VAL A 17 5.01 4.62 31.79
N ASN A 18 3.87 3.99 32.09
CA ASN A 18 3.57 2.66 31.51
C ASN A 18 3.39 2.67 29.99
N HIS A 19 3.04 3.81 29.37
CA HIS A 19 2.96 3.98 27.91
C HIS A 19 4.33 4.27 27.25
N VAL A 20 5.17 5.05 27.92
CA VAL A 20 6.54 5.42 27.51
C VAL A 20 7.51 4.26 27.74
N PHE A 21 7.28 3.41 28.74
CA PHE A 21 7.98 2.13 28.94
C PHE A 21 7.36 0.98 28.13
N ARG A 22 6.27 1.24 27.39
CA ARG A 22 5.71 0.38 26.33
C ARG A 22 6.36 0.61 24.96
N ASN A 23 7.55 1.22 24.93
CA ASN A 23 8.39 1.33 23.74
C ASN A 23 9.01 -0.03 23.37
N ARG A 24 8.19 -1.09 23.33
CA ARG A 24 8.56 -2.38 22.76
C ARG A 24 8.61 -2.15 21.26
N ASN A 25 9.80 -2.29 20.68
CA ASN A 25 10.01 -2.36 19.24
C ASN A 25 8.88 -3.18 18.58
N PRO A 26 7.93 -2.55 17.86
CA PRO A 26 6.75 -3.26 17.36
C PRO A 26 7.13 -4.28 16.29
N TYR A 27 8.25 -4.08 15.61
CA TYR A 27 8.79 -4.98 14.60
C TYR A 27 9.33 -6.30 15.16
N LYS A 28 9.31 -6.49 16.48
CA LYS A 28 9.56 -7.81 17.08
C LYS A 28 8.53 -8.84 16.61
N GLU A 29 7.30 -8.43 16.30
CA GLU A 29 6.25 -9.33 15.79
C GLU A 29 6.64 -9.98 14.46
N VAL A 30 7.45 -9.30 13.65
CA VAL A 30 7.98 -9.80 12.37
C VAL A 30 9.46 -10.23 12.46
N GLY A 31 9.98 -10.40 13.68
CA GLY A 31 11.32 -10.94 13.91
C GLY A 31 12.48 -9.93 13.79
N PHE A 32 12.20 -8.63 13.67
CA PHE A 32 13.26 -7.62 13.66
C PHE A 32 13.60 -7.11 15.05
N SER A 33 14.88 -7.20 15.41
CA SER A 33 15.48 -6.49 16.54
C SER A 33 15.74 -5.02 16.21
N VAL A 34 15.96 -4.19 17.24
CA VAL A 34 16.32 -2.77 17.06
C VAL A 34 17.62 -2.62 16.26
N LEU A 35 18.59 -3.52 16.46
CA LEU A 35 19.85 -3.53 15.72
C LEU A 35 19.64 -3.87 14.26
N GLN A 36 18.78 -4.85 13.93
CA GLN A 36 18.43 -5.17 12.55
C GLN A 36 17.72 -4.01 11.87
N LEU A 37 16.74 -3.37 12.52
CA LEU A 37 16.09 -2.18 11.97
C LEU A 37 17.10 -1.06 11.71
N LYS A 38 18.01 -0.80 12.66
CA LYS A 38 19.07 0.20 12.48
C LYS A 38 19.95 -0.17 11.30
N TYR A 39 20.38 -1.43 11.18
CA TYR A 39 21.16 -1.90 10.04
C TYR A 39 20.45 -1.67 8.71
N ILE A 40 19.19 -2.12 8.59
CA ILE A 40 18.39 -1.97 7.37
C ILE A 40 18.24 -0.49 7.00
N LYS A 41 17.91 0.40 7.95
CA LYS A 41 17.76 1.86 7.70
C LYS A 41 19.03 2.55 7.19
N HIS A 42 20.20 1.93 7.35
CA HIS A 42 21.49 2.47 6.92
C HIS A 42 22.07 1.74 5.69
N LEU A 43 21.34 0.76 5.13
CA LEU A 43 21.67 0.23 3.83
C LEU A 43 21.60 1.34 2.76
N PRO A 44 22.46 1.29 1.73
CA PRO A 44 22.50 2.32 0.70
C PRO A 44 21.15 2.42 -0.03
N LYS A 45 20.68 3.65 -0.22
CA LYS A 45 19.51 3.92 -1.07
C LYS A 45 19.86 3.70 -2.54
N HIS A 46 18.88 3.33 -3.35
CA HIS A 46 18.98 3.12 -4.81
C HIS A 46 19.92 1.99 -5.24
N LYS A 47 20.40 1.18 -4.29
CA LYS A 47 21.13 -0.05 -4.56
C LYS A 47 20.33 -1.21 -4.01
N GLU A 48 20.15 -2.23 -4.83
CA GLU A 48 19.53 -3.47 -4.37
C GLU A 48 20.31 -4.04 -3.18
N ALA A 49 19.60 -4.36 -2.12
CA ALA A 49 20.10 -5.02 -0.93
C ALA A 49 19.22 -6.21 -0.57
N GLN A 50 19.83 -7.23 0.01
CA GLN A 50 19.13 -8.40 0.54
C GLN A 50 18.98 -8.24 2.06
N VAL A 51 17.77 -8.41 2.55
CA VAL A 51 17.44 -8.52 3.97
C VAL A 51 16.85 -9.91 4.26
N SER A 52 16.95 -10.36 5.52
CA SER A 52 16.20 -11.55 5.95
C SER A 52 14.86 -11.09 6.51
N PHE A 53 13.76 -11.51 5.88
CA PHE A 53 12.40 -11.19 6.30
C PHE A 53 11.58 -12.47 6.38
N LEU A 54 10.90 -12.68 7.52
CA LEU A 54 10.18 -13.92 7.83
C LEU A 54 11.02 -15.20 7.64
N GLY A 55 12.31 -15.11 7.97
CA GLY A 55 13.25 -16.24 7.89
C GLY A 55 13.78 -16.55 6.49
N LYS A 56 13.37 -15.81 5.45
CA LYS A 56 13.80 -16.01 4.06
C LYS A 56 14.43 -14.74 3.47
N PRO A 57 15.21 -14.82 2.37
CA PRO A 57 15.72 -13.65 1.67
C PRO A 57 14.59 -12.78 1.11
N PHE A 58 14.74 -11.46 1.23
CA PHE A 58 13.88 -10.46 0.63
C PHE A 58 14.74 -9.31 0.09
N PHE A 59 14.47 -8.86 -1.12
CA PHE A 59 15.27 -7.90 -1.86
C PHE A 59 14.57 -6.54 -1.89
N VAL A 60 15.32 -5.50 -1.57
CA VAL A 60 14.82 -4.13 -1.40
C VAL A 60 15.78 -3.14 -2.08
N LYS A 61 15.24 -2.05 -2.63
CA LYS A 61 16.02 -0.92 -3.17
C LYS A 61 15.95 0.31 -2.26
N ASN A 62 14.82 0.48 -1.57
CA ASN A 62 14.59 1.52 -0.57
C ASN A 62 14.36 0.91 0.82
N PRO A 63 15.41 0.78 1.65
CA PRO A 63 15.31 0.09 2.93
C PRO A 63 14.42 0.80 3.97
N ARG A 64 14.21 2.12 3.85
CA ARG A 64 13.36 2.87 4.78
C ARG A 64 11.89 2.67 4.48
N GLU A 65 11.54 2.86 3.22
CA GLU A 65 10.20 2.57 2.70
C GLU A 65 9.81 1.11 2.96
N PHE A 66 10.72 0.15 2.74
CA PHE A 66 10.48 -1.24 3.14
C PHE A 66 10.07 -1.39 4.61
N ILE A 67 10.72 -0.67 5.53
CA ILE A 67 10.36 -0.73 6.96
C ILE A 67 9.00 -0.11 7.21
N ASP A 68 8.69 1.01 6.57
CA ASP A 68 7.42 1.71 6.74
C ASP A 68 6.25 0.85 6.21
N VAL A 69 6.39 0.27 5.01
CA VAL A 69 5.41 -0.66 4.44
C VAL A 69 5.31 -1.97 5.24
N VAL A 70 6.41 -2.49 5.79
CA VAL A 70 6.36 -3.65 6.71
C VAL A 70 5.53 -3.32 7.95
N ARG A 71 5.65 -2.09 8.47
CA ARG A 71 4.83 -1.68 9.60
C ARG A 71 3.36 -1.65 9.22
N GLU A 72 3.00 -0.95 8.16
CA GLU A 72 1.61 -0.83 7.71
C GLU A 72 0.96 -2.21 7.46
N ILE A 73 1.63 -3.05 6.68
CA ILE A 73 1.07 -4.31 6.22
C ILE A 73 1.13 -5.40 7.30
N PHE A 74 2.28 -5.59 7.96
CA PHE A 74 2.47 -6.75 8.86
C PHE A 74 2.23 -6.45 10.33
N ILE A 75 2.46 -5.22 10.79
CA ILE A 75 2.31 -4.84 12.20
C ILE A 75 0.93 -4.24 12.44
N ASP A 76 0.59 -3.21 11.67
CA ASP A 76 -0.70 -2.53 11.73
C ASP A 76 -1.80 -3.36 11.02
N LYS A 77 -1.39 -4.42 10.30
CA LYS A 77 -2.25 -5.49 9.77
C LYS A 77 -3.33 -4.95 8.83
N GLN A 78 -2.96 -3.99 8.00
CA GLN A 78 -3.82 -3.29 7.06
C GLN A 78 -4.74 -4.22 6.25
N TYR A 79 -4.24 -5.37 5.80
CA TYR A 79 -5.01 -6.30 4.96
C TYR A 79 -5.56 -7.52 5.70
N LEU A 80 -5.54 -7.54 7.04
CA LEU A 80 -6.00 -8.69 7.81
C LEU A 80 -7.50 -8.94 7.57
N GLN A 81 -7.80 -10.13 7.07
CA GLN A 81 -9.17 -10.58 6.84
C GLN A 81 -9.21 -12.11 6.85
N GLN A 82 -10.42 -12.68 6.91
CA GLN A 82 -10.62 -14.09 6.66
C GLN A 82 -10.74 -14.31 5.15
N LEU A 83 -9.84 -15.12 4.59
CA LEU A 83 -9.92 -15.55 3.20
C LEU A 83 -10.22 -17.05 3.17
N PRO A 84 -11.12 -17.52 2.29
CA PRO A 84 -11.32 -18.95 2.11
C PRO A 84 -10.08 -19.62 1.50
N GLU A 85 -10.00 -20.93 1.60
CA GLU A 85 -8.99 -21.68 0.86
C GLU A 85 -9.12 -21.45 -0.64
N ASN A 86 -7.98 -21.33 -1.32
CA ASN A 86 -7.91 -21.03 -2.75
C ASN A 86 -8.56 -19.69 -3.15
N ALA A 87 -8.67 -18.75 -2.21
CA ALA A 87 -9.18 -17.40 -2.44
C ALA A 87 -8.56 -16.76 -3.70
N VAL A 88 -9.39 -16.12 -4.51
CA VAL A 88 -8.96 -15.35 -5.69
C VAL A 88 -8.65 -13.93 -5.25
N VAL A 89 -7.40 -13.51 -5.44
CA VAL A 89 -6.91 -12.19 -5.05
C VAL A 89 -6.33 -11.46 -6.25
N LEU A 90 -6.80 -10.24 -6.46
CA LEU A 90 -6.21 -9.31 -7.44
C LEU A 90 -5.48 -8.21 -6.68
N ASP A 91 -4.18 -8.10 -6.92
CA ASP A 91 -3.30 -7.11 -6.28
C ASP A 91 -2.85 -6.09 -7.33
N CYS A 92 -3.55 -4.96 -7.40
CA CYS A 92 -3.24 -3.87 -8.30
C CYS A 92 -2.31 -2.88 -7.58
N GLY A 93 -1.05 -2.81 -8.03
CA GLY A 93 0.04 -2.07 -7.39
C GLY A 93 0.78 -2.92 -6.36
N ALA A 94 1.35 -4.02 -6.81
CA ALA A 94 2.01 -4.98 -5.91
C ALA A 94 3.39 -4.49 -5.40
N HIS A 95 3.94 -3.44 -6.01
CA HIS A 95 5.23 -2.86 -5.67
C HIS A 95 6.32 -3.95 -5.65
N ILE A 96 7.07 -4.10 -4.55
CA ILE A 96 8.09 -5.16 -4.38
C ILE A 96 7.54 -6.47 -3.77
N GLY A 97 6.22 -6.60 -3.62
CA GLY A 97 5.54 -7.85 -3.26
C GLY A 97 5.24 -8.08 -1.78
N LEU A 98 5.23 -7.04 -0.95
CA LEU A 98 4.89 -7.18 0.48
C LEU A 98 3.42 -7.54 0.71
N SER A 99 2.50 -6.97 -0.05
CA SER A 99 1.06 -7.31 -0.02
C SER A 99 0.80 -8.76 -0.48
N VAL A 100 1.49 -9.19 -1.55
CA VAL A 100 1.47 -10.58 -2.04
C VAL A 100 1.98 -11.54 -0.96
N LEU A 101 3.12 -11.22 -0.33
CA LEU A 101 3.69 -12.04 0.75
C LEU A 101 2.74 -12.09 1.95
N TYR A 102 2.17 -10.96 2.36
CA TYR A 102 1.21 -10.90 3.46
C TYR A 102 -0.05 -11.74 3.20
N THR A 103 -0.62 -11.63 1.99
CA THR A 103 -1.76 -12.46 1.58
C THR A 103 -1.42 -13.95 1.71
N LYS A 104 -0.19 -14.34 1.36
CA LYS A 104 0.29 -15.72 1.51
C LYS A 104 0.55 -16.15 2.96
N THR A 105 0.78 -15.24 3.90
CA THR A 105 0.86 -15.62 5.32
C THR A 105 -0.51 -15.89 5.92
N ILE A 106 -1.54 -15.17 5.49
CA ILE A 106 -2.93 -15.35 5.99
C ILE A 106 -3.70 -16.43 5.22
N CYS A 107 -3.41 -16.64 3.93
CA CYS A 107 -3.99 -17.70 3.11
C CYS A 107 -2.93 -18.28 2.15
N PRO A 108 -2.20 -19.33 2.57
CA PRO A 108 -1.14 -19.94 1.75
C PRO A 108 -1.62 -20.45 0.38
N THR A 109 -2.88 -20.91 0.30
CA THR A 109 -3.50 -21.47 -0.90
C THR A 109 -4.10 -20.42 -1.85
N ALA A 110 -4.13 -19.13 -1.48
CA ALA A 110 -4.68 -18.07 -2.30
C ALA A 110 -4.08 -18.05 -3.72
N ARG A 111 -4.91 -17.79 -4.73
CA ARG A 111 -4.48 -17.59 -6.12
C ARG A 111 -4.40 -16.09 -6.37
N ILE A 112 -3.19 -15.58 -6.55
CA ILE A 112 -2.93 -14.14 -6.62
C ILE A 112 -2.54 -13.76 -8.04
N THR A 113 -3.18 -12.74 -8.61
CA THR A 113 -2.68 -12.05 -9.81
C THR A 113 -2.25 -10.66 -9.39
N ALA A 114 -0.95 -10.36 -9.55
CA ALA A 114 -0.34 -9.14 -9.05
C ALA A 114 0.23 -8.30 -10.20
N PHE A 115 -0.09 -7.01 -10.19
CA PHE A 115 0.26 -6.06 -11.24
C PHE A 115 1.23 -5.01 -10.69
N GLU A 116 2.35 -4.80 -11.38
CA GLU A 116 3.31 -3.74 -11.06
C GLU A 116 3.89 -3.15 -12.36
N PRO A 117 3.63 -1.88 -12.66
CA PRO A 117 4.11 -1.25 -13.90
C PRO A 117 5.60 -0.93 -13.92
N ASP A 118 6.19 -0.54 -12.79
CA ASP A 118 7.60 -0.16 -12.74
C ASP A 118 8.48 -1.38 -12.95
N LYS A 119 9.36 -1.32 -13.95
CA LYS A 119 10.19 -2.46 -14.33
C LYS A 119 11.13 -2.89 -13.21
N TYR A 120 11.64 -1.95 -12.41
CA TYR A 120 12.55 -2.27 -11.31
C TYR A 120 11.79 -2.90 -10.14
N ASN A 121 10.64 -2.33 -9.76
CA ASN A 121 9.80 -2.92 -8.73
C ASN A 121 9.27 -4.28 -9.13
N PHE A 122 8.88 -4.46 -10.40
CA PHE A 122 8.46 -5.76 -10.94
C PHE A 122 9.58 -6.80 -10.90
N GLN A 123 10.83 -6.42 -11.18
CA GLN A 123 11.99 -7.31 -11.03
C GLN A 123 12.18 -7.75 -9.57
N LEU A 124 12.06 -6.82 -8.62
CA LEU A 124 12.14 -7.12 -7.19
C LEU A 124 10.97 -7.99 -6.73
N LEU A 125 9.74 -7.69 -7.15
CA LEU A 125 8.54 -8.49 -6.93
C LEU A 125 8.75 -9.94 -7.39
N SER A 126 9.20 -10.13 -8.63
CA SER A 126 9.49 -11.45 -9.19
C SER A 126 10.55 -12.20 -8.38
N LYS A 127 11.63 -11.50 -8.00
CA LYS A 127 12.71 -12.06 -7.19
C LYS A 127 12.25 -12.44 -5.79
N ASN A 128 11.41 -11.60 -5.17
CA ASN A 128 10.87 -11.82 -3.82
C ASN A 128 9.88 -12.98 -3.81
N VAL A 129 8.96 -13.05 -4.78
CA VAL A 129 8.03 -14.19 -4.93
C VAL A 129 8.80 -15.51 -5.07
N ALA A 130 9.86 -15.54 -5.88
CA ALA A 130 10.71 -16.72 -6.04
C ALA A 130 11.50 -17.06 -4.76
N ALA A 131 12.16 -16.08 -4.13
CA ALA A 131 12.95 -16.30 -2.92
C ALA A 131 12.11 -16.73 -1.71
N GLN A 132 10.87 -16.24 -1.64
CA GLN A 132 9.89 -16.64 -0.63
C GLN A 132 9.20 -17.98 -0.96
N GLN A 133 9.42 -18.52 -2.17
CA GLN A 133 8.85 -19.76 -2.68
C GLN A 133 7.31 -19.74 -2.69
N LEU A 134 6.73 -18.61 -3.11
CA LEU A 134 5.29 -18.45 -3.15
C LEU A 134 4.72 -19.14 -4.40
N SER A 135 3.82 -20.09 -4.21
CA SER A 135 3.11 -20.78 -5.29
C SER A 135 1.80 -20.05 -5.66
N HIS A 136 1.21 -20.37 -6.81
CA HIS A 136 -0.07 -19.79 -7.26
C HIS A 136 -0.10 -18.25 -7.32
N VAL A 137 1.01 -17.66 -7.76
CA VAL A 137 1.13 -16.21 -8.00
C VAL A 137 1.42 -16.00 -9.48
N VAL A 138 0.60 -15.21 -10.15
CA VAL A 138 0.82 -14.69 -11.51
C VAL A 138 1.25 -13.24 -11.39
N LEU A 139 2.33 -12.88 -12.08
CA LEU A 139 2.91 -11.53 -12.04
C LEU A 139 2.83 -10.89 -13.42
N GLU A 140 2.24 -9.70 -13.49
CA GLU A 140 2.06 -8.94 -14.73
C GLU A 140 2.79 -7.60 -14.63
N ASN A 141 3.77 -7.35 -15.52
CA ASN A 141 4.45 -6.06 -15.59
C ASN A 141 3.61 -5.06 -16.40
N LYS A 142 2.48 -4.67 -15.82
CA LYS A 142 1.48 -3.79 -16.42
C LYS A 142 0.88 -2.86 -15.37
N ALA A 143 0.54 -1.64 -15.78
CA ALA A 143 -0.31 -0.75 -14.99
C ALA A 143 -1.77 -1.20 -15.11
N ILE A 144 -2.53 -1.09 -14.03
CA ILE A 144 -3.98 -1.25 -14.10
C ILE A 144 -4.62 0.04 -14.59
N TRP A 145 -5.50 -0.07 -15.59
CA TRP A 145 -6.15 1.07 -16.22
C TRP A 145 -7.59 0.75 -16.67
N LYS A 146 -8.26 1.74 -17.27
CA LYS A 146 -9.63 1.61 -17.83
C LYS A 146 -9.67 1.03 -19.25
N GLU A 147 -8.51 0.80 -19.87
CA GLU A 147 -8.39 0.21 -21.21
C GLU A 147 -7.01 -0.44 -21.40
N GLU A 148 -6.91 -1.43 -22.28
CA GLU A 148 -5.62 -2.03 -22.69
C GLU A 148 -4.97 -1.13 -23.74
N THR A 149 -3.91 -0.45 -23.35
CA THR A 149 -3.14 0.49 -24.15
C THR A 149 -1.68 0.59 -23.66
N THR A 150 -0.89 1.46 -24.28
CA THR A 150 0.43 1.87 -23.77
C THR A 150 0.36 3.33 -23.36
N LEU A 151 0.58 3.60 -22.08
CA LEU A 151 0.69 4.96 -21.55
C LEU A 151 2.13 5.46 -21.68
N GLN A 152 2.29 6.75 -21.98
CA GLN A 152 3.57 7.45 -21.97
C GLN A 152 3.60 8.40 -20.78
N PHE A 153 4.65 8.31 -19.97
CA PHE A 153 4.90 9.20 -18.85
C PHE A 153 6.13 10.05 -19.13
N GLU A 154 6.02 11.35 -18.90
CA GLU A 154 7.13 12.31 -19.00
C GLU A 154 7.73 12.52 -17.60
N GLY A 155 8.91 11.95 -17.32
CA GLY A 155 9.62 12.13 -16.03
C GLY A 155 10.34 10.87 -15.54
N GLY A 156 11.58 11.02 -15.08
CA GLY A 156 12.48 9.90 -14.77
C GLY A 156 12.22 9.17 -13.44
N VAL A 157 12.16 7.83 -13.54
CA VAL A 157 12.65 6.79 -12.62
C VAL A 157 12.34 6.94 -11.10
N ASP A 158 11.12 6.62 -10.71
CA ASP A 158 10.71 5.75 -9.58
C ASP A 158 9.19 5.94 -9.43
N MET A 159 8.37 5.09 -10.05
CA MET A 159 6.92 5.16 -9.88
C MET A 159 6.46 4.65 -8.49
N GLY A 160 7.40 4.27 -7.61
CA GLY A 160 7.11 3.71 -6.28
C GLY A 160 7.71 4.49 -5.10
N SER A 161 8.25 5.70 -5.26
CA SER A 161 8.91 6.41 -4.14
C SER A 161 8.52 7.87 -3.91
N HIS A 162 7.33 8.30 -4.33
CA HIS A 162 6.91 9.70 -4.14
C HIS A 162 6.38 10.04 -2.73
N LEU A 163 6.59 9.17 -1.74
CA LEU A 163 6.34 9.44 -0.32
C LEU A 163 7.64 9.46 0.50
N MET A 164 8.08 10.68 0.86
CA MET A 164 8.36 11.15 2.23
C MET A 164 9.48 12.20 2.29
N GLU A 165 9.16 13.26 3.03
CA GLU A 165 9.90 14.49 3.31
C GLU A 165 11.43 14.38 3.49
N GLY A 166 12.12 15.33 2.87
CA GLY A 166 13.47 15.76 3.23
C GLY A 166 14.06 16.56 2.09
N GLY A 167 14.09 17.89 2.22
CA GLY A 167 14.55 18.83 1.19
C GLY A 167 16.02 18.62 0.81
N GLY A 168 16.25 17.71 -0.13
CA GLY A 168 17.47 17.52 -0.88
C GLY A 168 17.10 17.47 -2.35
N GLU A 169 17.80 18.26 -3.16
CA GLU A 169 17.61 18.36 -4.60
C GLU A 169 17.44 16.97 -5.21
N ALA A 170 16.29 16.73 -5.84
CA ALA A 170 16.13 15.62 -6.75
C ALA A 170 17.20 15.80 -7.84
N GLN A 171 18.24 14.96 -7.78
CA GLN A 171 19.25 14.92 -8.82
C GLN A 171 18.55 14.46 -10.10
N PHE A 172 18.24 15.41 -10.97
CA PHE A 172 17.72 15.18 -12.31
C PHE A 172 18.69 14.27 -13.07
N ALA A 173 18.32 13.00 -13.22
CA ALA A 173 18.99 12.07 -14.11
C ALA A 173 17.95 11.50 -15.07
N SER A 174 18.00 12.01 -16.30
CA SER A 174 17.25 11.65 -17.52
C SER A 174 15.73 11.92 -17.53
N SER A 175 15.35 12.91 -18.34
CA SER A 175 13.98 13.21 -18.80
C SER A 175 13.55 12.28 -19.94
N GLU A 176 13.83 10.97 -19.83
CA GLU A 176 13.38 10.03 -20.85
C GLU A 176 11.93 9.65 -20.55
N ALA A 177 11.04 9.98 -21.50
CA ALA A 177 9.67 9.48 -21.44
C ALA A 177 9.71 7.96 -21.42
N PHE A 178 9.02 7.34 -20.47
CA PHE A 178 8.92 5.88 -20.40
C PHE A 178 7.52 5.42 -20.73
N THR A 179 7.43 4.23 -21.32
CA THR A 179 6.17 3.60 -21.72
C THR A 179 5.82 2.47 -20.77
N VAL A 180 4.54 2.40 -20.43
CA VAL A 180 3.98 1.34 -19.58
C VAL A 180 2.82 0.71 -20.32
N LYS A 181 2.86 -0.62 -20.45
CA LYS A 181 1.71 -1.39 -20.93
C LYS A 181 0.66 -1.43 -19.82
N THR A 182 -0.60 -1.32 -20.19
CA THR A 182 -1.70 -1.40 -19.24
C THR A 182 -2.45 -2.71 -19.38
N ALA A 183 -3.11 -3.14 -18.31
CA ALA A 183 -4.17 -4.13 -18.33
C ALA A 183 -5.47 -3.45 -17.90
N ARG A 184 -6.56 -3.69 -18.63
CA ARG A 184 -7.88 -3.23 -18.21
C ARG A 184 -8.39 -4.11 -17.06
N LEU A 185 -8.63 -3.53 -15.89
CA LEU A 185 -9.07 -4.32 -14.73
C LEU A 185 -10.41 -5.03 -14.96
N ARG A 186 -11.35 -4.39 -15.67
CA ARG A 186 -12.63 -5.02 -16.05
C ARG A 186 -12.42 -6.36 -16.75
N ASP A 187 -11.50 -6.43 -17.72
CA ASP A 187 -11.28 -7.64 -18.52
C ASP A 187 -10.65 -8.75 -17.66
N VAL A 188 -9.75 -8.38 -16.75
CA VAL A 188 -9.20 -9.30 -15.74
C VAL A 188 -10.32 -9.84 -14.84
N MET A 189 -11.20 -8.97 -14.32
CA MET A 189 -12.26 -9.35 -13.40
C MET A 189 -13.29 -10.29 -14.03
N ILE A 190 -13.64 -10.10 -15.30
CA ILE A 190 -14.64 -10.94 -16.00
C ILE A 190 -14.16 -12.39 -16.15
N SER A 191 -12.84 -12.62 -16.15
CA SER A 191 -12.27 -13.98 -16.18
C SER A 191 -12.48 -14.76 -14.89
N HIS A 192 -12.95 -14.12 -13.82
CA HIS A 192 -13.20 -14.73 -12.52
C HIS A 192 -14.70 -14.74 -12.20
N ALA A 193 -15.21 -15.90 -11.75
CA ALA A 193 -16.58 -15.99 -11.23
C ALA A 193 -16.74 -15.19 -9.92
N LYS A 194 -15.68 -15.13 -9.11
CA LYS A 194 -15.62 -14.46 -7.81
C LYS A 194 -14.20 -13.99 -7.53
N ILE A 195 -14.08 -12.85 -6.84
CA ILE A 195 -12.83 -12.27 -6.34
C ILE A 195 -13.02 -12.06 -4.84
N ASP A 196 -12.28 -12.81 -4.02
CA ASP A 196 -12.42 -12.74 -2.56
C ASP A 196 -11.77 -11.45 -2.01
N PHE A 197 -10.68 -10.98 -2.64
CA PHE A 197 -10.05 -9.71 -2.29
C PHE A 197 -9.51 -8.98 -3.52
N LEU A 198 -9.89 -7.71 -3.66
CA LEU A 198 -9.34 -6.78 -4.63
C LEU A 198 -8.58 -5.67 -3.89
N LYS A 199 -7.28 -5.53 -4.12
CA LYS A 199 -6.48 -4.36 -3.70
C LYS A 199 -6.31 -3.45 -4.91
N VAL A 200 -6.64 -2.17 -4.76
CA VAL A 200 -6.38 -1.12 -5.75
C VAL A 200 -5.63 0.02 -5.09
N ASP A 201 -4.35 0.09 -5.38
CA ASP A 201 -3.44 1.15 -4.94
C ASP A 201 -2.49 1.38 -6.13
N ILE A 202 -2.85 2.34 -6.97
CA ILE A 202 -2.33 2.46 -8.35
C ILE A 202 -1.96 3.91 -8.69
N GLU A 203 -1.71 4.72 -7.66
CA GLU A 203 -1.12 6.05 -7.75
C GLU A 203 -1.85 7.01 -8.71
N GLY A 204 -3.14 7.27 -8.44
CA GLY A 204 -3.92 8.35 -9.06
C GLY A 204 -4.88 7.91 -10.17
N ALA A 205 -4.83 6.64 -10.57
CA ALA A 205 -5.72 6.04 -11.57
C ALA A 205 -7.03 5.49 -10.99
N GLU A 206 -7.23 5.60 -9.66
CA GLU A 206 -8.27 4.87 -8.94
C GLU A 206 -9.69 5.24 -9.39
N TYR A 207 -9.96 6.52 -9.61
CA TYR A 207 -11.29 7.00 -10.02
C TYR A 207 -11.71 6.42 -11.37
N ASP A 208 -10.82 6.50 -12.37
CA ASP A 208 -11.06 6.03 -13.72
C ASP A 208 -11.27 4.50 -13.75
N VAL A 209 -10.44 3.77 -12.99
CA VAL A 209 -10.54 2.31 -12.87
C VAL A 209 -11.83 1.91 -12.15
N LEU A 210 -12.15 2.53 -11.01
CA LEU A 210 -13.33 2.19 -10.23
C LEU A 210 -14.63 2.43 -11.02
N LYS A 211 -14.68 3.52 -11.79
CA LYS A 211 -15.80 3.82 -12.68
C LYS A 211 -15.94 2.80 -13.80
N ASP A 212 -14.82 2.35 -14.37
CA ASP A 212 -14.83 1.34 -15.42
C ASP A 212 -15.32 -0.04 -14.93
N ILE A 213 -15.01 -0.41 -13.68
CA ILE A 213 -15.39 -1.70 -13.10
C ILE A 213 -16.69 -1.69 -12.30
N GLU A 214 -17.40 -0.56 -12.22
CA GLU A 214 -18.58 -0.38 -11.35
C GLU A 214 -19.56 -1.56 -11.46
N ASP A 215 -19.91 -1.93 -12.69
CA ASP A 215 -20.86 -3.02 -12.99
C ASP A 215 -20.30 -4.43 -12.78
N GLN A 216 -19.01 -4.57 -12.43
CA GLN A 216 -18.35 -5.84 -12.09
C GLN A 216 -18.12 -6.01 -10.59
N LEU A 217 -18.34 -4.98 -9.78
CA LEU A 217 -18.09 -5.02 -8.32
C LEU A 217 -18.96 -6.05 -7.58
N TYR A 218 -20.03 -6.56 -8.19
CA TYR A 218 -20.81 -7.68 -7.64
C TYR A 218 -20.00 -8.98 -7.51
N ARG A 219 -18.87 -9.10 -8.22
CA ARG A 219 -17.96 -10.26 -8.15
C ARG A 219 -17.01 -10.21 -6.94
N VAL A 220 -16.92 -9.05 -6.27
CA VAL A 220 -15.93 -8.80 -5.23
C VAL A 220 -16.58 -8.90 -3.84
N ASP A 221 -15.94 -9.64 -2.94
CA ASP A 221 -16.35 -9.76 -1.53
C ASP A 221 -15.81 -8.59 -0.70
N ASN A 222 -14.48 -8.47 -0.63
CA ASN A 222 -13.79 -7.38 0.04
C ASN A 222 -12.93 -6.58 -0.95
N PHE A 223 -12.92 -5.27 -0.76
CA PHE A 223 -12.23 -4.35 -1.65
C PHE A 223 -11.44 -3.31 -0.85
N PHE A 224 -10.15 -3.18 -1.10
CA PHE A 224 -9.31 -2.13 -0.54
C PHE A 224 -8.93 -1.14 -1.64
N LEU A 225 -9.00 0.15 -1.33
CA LEU A 225 -8.69 1.23 -2.23
C LEU A 225 -7.81 2.27 -1.53
N GLU A 226 -6.66 2.60 -2.11
CA GLU A 226 -5.84 3.73 -1.68
C GLU A 226 -6.09 4.92 -2.60
N TYR A 227 -6.83 5.92 -2.10
CA TYR A 227 -7.19 7.09 -2.88
C TYR A 227 -6.07 8.12 -2.89
N HIS A 228 -5.60 8.49 -4.08
CA HIS A 228 -4.60 9.53 -4.31
C HIS A 228 -5.27 10.77 -4.94
N GLY A 229 -5.48 11.82 -4.15
CA GLY A 229 -6.34 12.94 -4.55
C GLY A 229 -5.72 14.34 -4.41
N ASN A 230 -6.19 15.25 -5.26
CA ASN A 230 -5.97 16.68 -5.12
C ASN A 230 -7.25 17.39 -4.65
N PHE A 231 -7.15 18.49 -3.90
CA PHE A 231 -8.33 19.20 -3.39
C PHE A 231 -9.26 19.71 -4.52
N ALA A 232 -8.69 20.08 -5.67
CA ALA A 232 -9.44 20.49 -6.85
C ALA A 232 -10.30 19.35 -7.44
N GLU A 233 -9.94 18.10 -7.16
CA GLU A 233 -10.58 16.90 -7.69
C GLU A 233 -11.41 16.16 -6.63
N GLY A 234 -11.78 16.83 -5.52
CA GLY A 234 -12.54 16.22 -4.43
C GLY A 234 -13.89 15.60 -4.85
N HIS A 235 -14.45 16.03 -5.99
CA HIS A 235 -15.64 15.40 -6.57
C HIS A 235 -15.39 13.91 -6.94
N LYS A 236 -14.17 13.54 -7.35
CA LYS A 236 -13.81 12.15 -7.66
C LYS A 236 -13.98 11.26 -6.44
N LEU A 237 -13.48 11.67 -5.27
CA LEU A 237 -13.65 10.91 -4.03
C LEU A 237 -15.14 10.70 -3.70
N ASN A 238 -15.96 11.75 -3.83
CA ASN A 238 -17.40 11.67 -3.57
C ASN A 238 -18.08 10.64 -4.49
N GLU A 239 -17.76 10.67 -5.78
CA GLU A 239 -18.30 9.73 -6.76
C GLU A 239 -17.82 8.29 -6.49
N MET A 240 -16.56 8.10 -6.11
CA MET A 240 -16.03 6.77 -5.76
C MET A 240 -16.76 6.17 -4.56
N LEU A 241 -16.97 6.95 -3.49
CA LEU A 241 -17.74 6.49 -2.33
C LEU A 241 -19.21 6.21 -2.68
N ALA A 242 -19.78 6.98 -3.61
CA ALA A 242 -21.12 6.71 -4.15
C ALA A 242 -21.17 5.40 -4.93
N ILE A 243 -20.16 5.10 -5.77
CA ILE A 243 -20.03 3.82 -6.49
C ILE A 243 -19.95 2.65 -5.50
N VAL A 244 -19.09 2.77 -4.48
CA VAL A 244 -18.91 1.75 -3.44
C VAL A 244 -20.25 1.43 -2.75
N THR A 245 -20.96 2.46 -2.27
CA THR A 245 -22.24 2.28 -1.56
C THR A 245 -23.35 1.77 -2.46
N LYS A 246 -23.46 2.30 -3.68
CA LYS A 246 -24.44 1.84 -4.69
C LYS A 246 -24.28 0.35 -5.02
N ASN A 247 -23.07 -0.18 -4.95
CA ASN A 247 -22.77 -1.59 -5.20
C ASN A 247 -22.86 -2.48 -3.94
N GLY A 248 -23.45 -1.96 -2.86
CA GLY A 248 -23.78 -2.72 -1.66
C GLY A 248 -22.62 -2.94 -0.69
N PHE A 249 -21.57 -2.13 -0.77
CA PHE A 249 -20.48 -2.14 0.20
C PHE A 249 -20.72 -1.05 1.27
N GLY A 250 -20.45 -1.40 2.53
CA GLY A 250 -20.05 -0.42 3.53
C GLY A 250 -18.57 -0.08 3.37
N TYR A 251 -18.14 1.04 3.94
CA TYR A 251 -16.73 1.40 3.92
C TYR A 251 -16.25 2.01 5.24
N TYR A 252 -14.96 1.84 5.51
CA TYR A 252 -14.22 2.49 6.60
C TYR A 252 -13.02 3.23 6.01
N ILE A 253 -12.72 4.43 6.51
CA ILE A 253 -11.66 5.29 5.96
C ILE A 253 -10.62 5.57 7.02
N GLN A 254 -9.34 5.44 6.65
CA GLN A 254 -8.19 5.89 7.41
C GLN A 254 -7.33 6.81 6.55
N GLU A 255 -6.56 7.69 7.20
CA GLU A 255 -5.50 8.43 6.52
C GLU A 255 -4.39 7.44 6.13
N ALA A 256 -3.99 7.42 4.86
CA ALA A 256 -2.90 6.54 4.39
C ALA A 256 -1.53 7.15 4.69
N GLY A 257 -1.41 8.47 4.49
CA GLY A 257 -0.23 9.24 4.83
C GLY A 257 -0.60 10.61 5.38
N ARG A 258 0.15 11.07 6.38
CA ARG A 258 -0.04 12.40 6.96
C ARG A 258 0.51 13.49 6.04
N VAL A 259 -0.20 13.76 4.94
CA VAL A 259 0.21 14.72 3.89
C VAL A 259 0.42 16.12 4.47
N TYR A 260 -0.49 16.57 5.33
CA TYR A 260 -0.39 17.86 6.00
C TYR A 260 -0.44 17.70 7.52
N ALA A 261 0.66 18.03 8.19
CA ALA A 261 0.68 18.07 9.65
C ALA A 261 -0.29 19.11 10.22
N THR A 262 -0.47 20.24 9.51
CA THR A 262 -1.36 21.35 9.84
C THR A 262 -2.18 21.77 8.61
N PRO A 263 -3.33 21.11 8.33
CA PRO A 263 -4.08 21.30 7.07
C PRO A 263 -4.56 22.73 6.77
N PHE A 264 -4.76 23.56 7.80
CA PHE A 264 -5.12 24.98 7.64
C PHE A 264 -3.93 25.93 7.49
N TYR A 265 -2.70 25.43 7.65
CA TYR A 265 -1.48 26.21 7.54
C TYR A 265 -0.47 25.44 6.68
N ARG A 266 -0.58 25.62 5.37
CA ARG A 266 0.22 24.92 4.35
C ARG A 266 1.36 25.84 3.91
N LYS A 267 2.53 25.69 4.53
CA LYS A 267 3.78 26.32 4.09
C LYS A 267 4.72 25.26 3.52
N GLY A 268 5.44 25.59 2.45
CA GLY A 268 6.42 24.69 1.83
C GLY A 268 6.04 24.27 0.41
N ALA A 269 6.75 23.26 -0.10
CA ALA A 269 6.47 22.69 -1.41
C ALA A 269 5.10 22.02 -1.43
N LYS A 270 4.38 22.15 -2.55
CA LYS A 270 3.12 21.43 -2.74
C LYS A 270 3.43 19.93 -2.91
N PRO A 271 2.78 19.02 -2.15
CA PRO A 271 2.92 17.59 -2.38
C PRO A 271 2.31 17.19 -3.73
N VAL A 272 2.63 15.98 -4.19
CA VAL A 272 2.05 15.41 -5.42
C VAL A 272 0.54 15.22 -5.27
N TYR A 273 0.12 14.71 -4.11
CA TYR A 273 -1.28 14.55 -3.72
C TYR A 273 -1.57 15.38 -2.47
N ASP A 274 -2.72 16.04 -2.45
CA ASP A 274 -3.18 16.82 -1.30
C ASP A 274 -3.83 15.93 -0.22
N VAL A 275 -4.34 14.76 -0.60
CA VAL A 275 -5.07 13.82 0.26
C VAL A 275 -4.73 12.39 -0.14
N GLN A 276 -4.44 11.54 0.86
CA GLN A 276 -4.25 10.10 0.67
C GLN A 276 -5.05 9.32 1.71
N LEU A 277 -5.89 8.39 1.26
CA LEU A 277 -6.84 7.68 2.13
C LEU A 277 -6.84 6.18 1.85
N ASN A 278 -6.79 5.40 2.92
CA ASN A 278 -7.07 3.97 2.90
C ASN A 278 -8.58 3.76 3.08
N ILE A 279 -9.25 3.25 2.05
CA ILE A 279 -10.69 3.00 2.03
C ILE A 279 -10.92 1.49 2.00
N TYR A 280 -11.41 0.96 3.12
CA TYR A 280 -11.71 -0.46 3.30
C TYR A 280 -13.19 -0.69 3.02
N CYS A 281 -13.50 -1.44 1.97
CA CYS A 281 -14.86 -1.73 1.52
C CYS A 281 -15.22 -3.19 1.79
N PHE A 282 -16.38 -3.43 2.39
CA PHE A 282 -16.86 -4.76 2.78
C PHE A 282 -18.38 -4.83 2.69
N ARG A 283 -18.93 -6.03 2.46
CA ARG A 283 -20.39 -6.24 2.45
C ARG A 283 -20.88 -6.49 3.90
N PRO A 284 -21.78 -5.64 4.44
CA PRO A 284 -22.31 -5.79 5.79
C PRO A 284 -23.27 -6.97 5.93
#